data_AF-A0A8H3F2H5-F1
#
_entry.id   AF-A0A8H3F2H5-F1
#
_cell.length_a   1.000
_cell.length_b   1.000
_cell.length_c   1.000
_cell.angle_alpha   90.00
_cell.angle_beta   90.00
_cell.angle_gamma   90.00
#
_symmetry.space_group_name_H-M   'P 1'
#
loop_
_entity.id
_entity.type
_entity.pdbx_description
1 polymer ?
#
loop_
_entity_poly.entity_id
_entity_poly.type
_entity_poly.pdbx_seq_one_letter_code
_entity_poly.pdbx_strand_id
1 'polypeptide(L)'
;MHLGLLLSPFLAGAIYERAGYDAVFAVLLGVIGFDFVLRVAMIEKKVAARWLESDKFHKAVILIDEPSPSEIDSEHYSSGSTAIEDEEPHNQSSGSDENSPLLHSSKSDGNREKETWFASKFPIAVALFSSPSLNAAVYGGFNHTMLIVAFDTILPLFVMRTFHWKATASGLIFLAITVPSLLSTFIGMLSDRYGARITSLFGFAVVTPALGLLGLCKDDSIRSQALLVVFLTLIGLGLNFILTPLAADVFFEAEKLSARNPSLFGVMGAFAQVYSLFNGALGLASIVGPGLAGTLYDKSNWQTTVGLLAGLCGLGSLVVWKYTGSMKKGM
;
A
#
# COMPACT_ATOMS: atom_id res chain seq x y z
N MET A 1 -8.72 -6.51 6.26
CA MET A 1 -7.60 -7.47 6.15
C MET A 1 -7.18 -8.13 7.47
N HIS A 2 -7.58 -7.61 8.64
CA HIS A 2 -6.98 -8.05 9.92
C HIS A 2 -7.45 -9.41 10.46
N LEU A 3 -8.68 -9.85 10.22
CA LEU A 3 -9.21 -11.11 10.78
C LEU A 3 -8.43 -12.35 10.34
N GLY A 4 -8.10 -12.45 9.05
CA GLY A 4 -7.32 -13.57 8.52
C GLY A 4 -5.93 -13.62 9.15
N LEU A 5 -5.25 -12.48 9.23
CA LEU A 5 -3.89 -12.37 9.77
C LEU A 5 -3.84 -12.61 11.29
N LEU A 6 -4.90 -12.23 12.03
CA LEU A 6 -5.03 -12.47 13.47
C LEU A 6 -5.27 -13.95 13.79
N LEU A 7 -6.11 -14.61 13.00
CA LEU A 7 -6.56 -15.98 13.29
C LEU A 7 -5.69 -17.05 12.62
N SER A 8 -4.99 -16.73 11.53
CA SER A 8 -4.25 -17.73 10.75
C SER A 8 -3.15 -18.44 11.53
N PRO A 9 -2.30 -17.77 12.34
CA PRO A 9 -1.22 -18.48 13.02
C PRO A 9 -1.76 -19.42 14.12
N PHE A 10 -2.83 -18.99 14.80
CA PHE A 10 -3.51 -19.82 15.79
C PHE A 10 -4.19 -21.04 15.16
N LEU A 11 -4.99 -20.85 14.08
CA LEU A 11 -5.63 -21.97 13.38
C LEU A 11 -4.60 -22.93 12.80
N ALA A 12 -3.56 -22.41 12.15
CA ALA A 12 -2.49 -23.23 11.58
C ALA A 12 -1.76 -24.03 12.66
N GLY A 13 -1.42 -23.41 13.80
CA GLY A 13 -0.81 -24.10 14.94
C GLY A 13 -1.69 -25.19 15.54
N ALA A 14 -2.99 -24.92 15.70
CA ALA A 14 -3.95 -25.88 16.24
C ALA A 14 -4.19 -27.09 15.31
N ILE A 15 -4.28 -26.84 14.01
CA ILE A 15 -4.41 -27.90 12.99
C ILE A 15 -3.11 -28.72 12.93
N TYR A 16 -1.95 -28.06 12.91
CA TYR A 16 -0.65 -28.73 12.88
C TYR A 16 -0.47 -29.66 14.10
N GLU A 17 -0.81 -29.19 15.29
CA GLU A 17 -0.66 -29.97 16.53
C GLU A 17 -1.56 -31.22 16.56
N ARG A 18 -2.76 -31.15 15.96
CA ARG A 18 -3.75 -32.24 16.03
C ARG A 18 -3.72 -33.18 14.84
N ALA A 19 -3.46 -32.66 13.65
CA ALA A 19 -3.63 -33.35 12.38
C ALA A 19 -2.36 -33.39 11.51
N GLY A 20 -1.26 -32.80 11.99
CA GLY A 20 0.03 -32.84 11.33
C GLY A 20 0.15 -31.86 10.16
N TYR A 21 1.29 -31.96 9.47
CA TYR A 21 1.69 -31.04 8.40
C TYR A 21 0.72 -31.06 7.21
N ASP A 22 0.40 -32.24 6.67
CA ASP A 22 -0.43 -32.39 5.47
C ASP A 22 -1.83 -31.79 5.63
N ALA A 23 -2.40 -31.88 6.85
CA ALA A 23 -3.70 -31.30 7.15
C ALA A 23 -3.70 -29.77 7.05
N VAL A 24 -2.61 -29.11 7.46
CA VAL A 24 -2.46 -27.64 7.31
C VAL A 24 -2.49 -27.27 5.82
N PHE A 25 -1.77 -28.00 4.97
CA PHE A 25 -1.77 -27.76 3.52
C PHE A 25 -3.13 -28.04 2.89
N ALA A 26 -3.82 -29.10 3.29
CA ALA A 26 -5.16 -29.41 2.80
C ALA A 26 -6.15 -28.28 3.10
N VAL A 27 -6.12 -27.72 4.32
CA VAL A 27 -6.97 -26.58 4.70
C VAL A 27 -6.60 -25.32 3.91
N LEU A 28 -5.31 -25.00 3.77
CA LEU A 28 -4.85 -23.85 2.98
C LEU A 28 -5.30 -23.96 1.51
N LEU A 29 -5.10 -25.11 0.88
CA LEU A 29 -5.55 -25.37 -0.50
C LEU A 29 -7.07 -25.31 -0.62
N GLY A 30 -7.81 -25.81 0.38
CA GLY A 30 -9.27 -25.72 0.43
C GLY A 30 -9.76 -24.27 0.45
N VAL A 31 -9.17 -23.42 1.31
CA VAL A 31 -9.52 -21.98 1.39
C VAL A 31 -9.18 -21.25 0.08
N ILE A 32 -8.02 -21.55 -0.52
CA ILE A 32 -7.63 -20.97 -1.81
C ILE A 32 -8.59 -21.41 -2.93
N GLY A 33 -8.93 -22.69 -2.98
CA GLY A 33 -9.89 -23.21 -3.96
C GLY A 33 -11.28 -22.59 -3.79
N PHE A 34 -11.71 -22.41 -2.54
CA PHE A 34 -12.96 -21.72 -2.24
C PHE A 34 -12.94 -20.25 -2.69
N ASP A 35 -11.88 -19.49 -2.40
CA ASP A 35 -11.70 -18.11 -2.88
C ASP A 35 -11.72 -18.06 -4.41
N PHE A 36 -11.06 -19.01 -5.09
CA PHE A 36 -11.08 -19.11 -6.53
C PHE A 36 -12.50 -19.33 -7.09
N VAL A 37 -13.27 -20.26 -6.52
CA VAL A 37 -14.66 -20.49 -6.91
C VAL A 37 -15.51 -19.24 -6.72
N LEU A 38 -15.36 -18.55 -5.58
CA LEU A 38 -16.05 -17.29 -5.32
C LEU A 38 -15.68 -16.20 -6.34
N ARG A 39 -14.41 -16.11 -6.75
CA ARG A 39 -13.97 -15.16 -7.78
C ARG A 39 -14.53 -15.49 -9.16
N VAL A 40 -14.62 -16.76 -9.52
CA VAL A 40 -15.25 -17.21 -10.77
C VAL A 40 -16.76 -16.95 -10.76
N ALA A 41 -17.41 -17.13 -9.61
CA ALA A 41 -18.83 -16.85 -9.43
C ALA A 41 -19.15 -15.35 -9.34
N MET A 42 -18.15 -14.49 -9.12
CA MET A 42 -18.33 -13.05 -9.00
C MET A 42 -18.70 -12.45 -10.36
N ILE A 43 -19.94 -12.00 -10.49
CA ILE A 43 -20.40 -11.29 -11.69
C ILE A 43 -19.82 -9.87 -11.65
N GLU A 44 -18.91 -9.57 -12.57
CA GLU A 44 -18.32 -8.23 -12.68
C GLU A 44 -19.36 -7.18 -13.10
N LYS A 45 -19.24 -5.96 -12.57
CA LYS A 45 -20.12 -4.83 -12.90
C LYS A 45 -20.20 -4.53 -14.40
N LYS A 46 -19.10 -4.75 -15.15
CA LYS A 46 -19.08 -4.59 -16.62
C LYS A 46 -19.92 -5.65 -17.34
N VAL A 47 -20.00 -6.85 -16.80
CA VAL A 47 -20.86 -7.93 -17.31
C VAL A 47 -22.32 -7.67 -16.91
N ALA A 48 -22.55 -7.20 -15.67
CA ALA A 48 -23.87 -6.79 -15.19
C ALA A 48 -24.45 -5.58 -15.96
N ALA A 49 -23.61 -4.66 -16.43
CA ALA A 49 -24.03 -3.51 -17.23
C ALA A 49 -24.78 -3.93 -18.52
N ARG A 50 -24.37 -5.03 -19.16
CA ARG A 50 -25.06 -5.56 -20.36
C ARG A 50 -26.51 -6.00 -20.07
N TRP A 51 -26.77 -6.46 -18.85
CA TRP A 51 -28.11 -6.87 -18.41
C TRP A 51 -28.95 -5.67 -17.94
N LEU A 52 -28.33 -4.64 -17.36
CA LEU A 52 -28.99 -3.39 -16.97
C LEU A 52 -29.34 -2.50 -18.17
N GLU A 53 -28.51 -2.48 -19.21
CA GLU A 53 -28.82 -1.78 -20.47
C GLU A 53 -29.95 -2.49 -21.23
N SER A 54 -29.96 -3.82 -21.23
CA SER A 54 -31.06 -4.62 -21.79
C SER A 54 -32.39 -4.35 -21.07
N ASP A 55 -32.37 -4.20 -19.74
CA ASP A 55 -33.56 -3.88 -18.94
C ASP A 55 -34.09 -2.46 -19.20
N LYS A 56 -33.19 -1.48 -19.44
CA LYS A 56 -33.59 -0.13 -19.89
C LYS A 56 -34.19 -0.14 -21.29
N PHE A 57 -33.65 -0.96 -22.20
CA PHE A 57 -34.21 -1.11 -23.55
C PHE A 57 -35.58 -1.81 -23.52
N HIS A 58 -35.76 -2.83 -22.67
CA HIS A 58 -37.04 -3.50 -22.47
C HIS A 58 -38.09 -2.57 -21.84
N LYS A 59 -37.71 -1.76 -20.83
CA LYS A 59 -38.60 -0.72 -20.27
C LYS A 59 -38.95 0.37 -21.27
N ALA A 60 -37.99 0.80 -22.11
CA ALA A 60 -38.25 1.79 -23.15
C ALA A 60 -39.20 1.26 -24.23
N VAL A 61 -39.12 -0.03 -24.59
CA VAL A 61 -40.06 -0.66 -25.53
C VAL A 61 -41.47 -0.80 -24.95
N ILE A 62 -41.62 -1.05 -23.65
CA ILE A 62 -42.93 -1.11 -22.98
C ILE A 62 -43.57 0.29 -22.85
N LEU A 63 -42.76 1.35 -22.72
CA LEU A 63 -43.25 2.75 -22.66
C LEU A 63 -43.61 3.36 -24.03
N ILE A 64 -43.35 2.65 -25.14
CA ILE A 64 -43.74 3.10 -26.49
C ILE A 64 -45.19 2.69 -26.83
N ASP A 65 -45.85 1.86 -25.98
CA ASP A 65 -47.20 1.34 -26.24
C ASP A 65 -48.31 2.00 -25.40
N GLU A 66 -48.04 3.11 -24.70
CA GLU A 66 -49.08 3.92 -24.05
C GLU A 66 -49.14 5.35 -24.62
N PRO A 67 -50.34 5.83 -25.05
CA PRO A 67 -50.49 7.20 -25.53
C PRO A 67 -50.53 8.20 -24.36
N SER A 68 -49.71 9.25 -24.51
CA SER A 68 -49.64 10.45 -23.66
C SER A 68 -50.98 11.14 -23.42
N PRO A 69 -51.13 11.80 -22.25
CA PRO A 69 -51.68 13.15 -22.24
C PRO A 69 -50.73 14.18 -21.60
N SER A 70 -50.71 15.32 -22.28
CA SER A 70 -50.12 16.64 -22.01
C SER A 70 -50.50 17.31 -20.68
N GLU A 71 -49.60 18.17 -20.16
CA GLU A 71 -49.81 19.47 -19.47
C GLU A 71 -48.43 19.90 -18.87
N ILE A 72 -47.70 20.92 -19.35
CA ILE A 72 -47.84 22.40 -19.35
C ILE A 72 -47.51 23.07 -17.99
N ASP A 73 -46.78 24.21 -18.11
CA ASP A 73 -46.35 25.26 -17.17
C ASP A 73 -45.08 25.02 -16.32
N SER A 74 -43.95 25.75 -16.38
CA SER A 74 -43.51 27.12 -16.72
C SER A 74 -43.11 27.91 -15.45
N GLU A 75 -41.87 28.42 -15.38
CA GLU A 75 -41.58 29.85 -15.13
C GLU A 75 -40.07 30.21 -14.95
N HIS A 76 -39.67 31.22 -15.74
CA HIS A 76 -38.75 32.36 -15.48
C HIS A 76 -37.34 32.14 -14.88
N TYR A 77 -36.27 32.71 -15.46
CA TYR A 77 -35.99 34.15 -15.49
C TYR A 77 -35.31 34.66 -16.77
N SER A 78 -35.76 35.86 -17.17
CA SER A 78 -35.26 36.71 -18.25
C SER A 78 -34.21 37.73 -17.76
N SER A 79 -33.24 38.01 -18.62
CA SER A 79 -32.73 39.37 -18.86
C SER A 79 -32.07 39.44 -20.25
N GLY A 80 -32.79 40.04 -21.19
CA GLY A 80 -32.24 40.58 -22.45
C GLY A 80 -31.32 41.77 -22.17
N SER A 81 -30.59 42.37 -23.11
CA SER A 81 -30.83 42.70 -24.52
C SER A 81 -29.45 43.22 -25.03
N THR A 82 -29.00 43.21 -26.29
CA THR A 82 -29.65 43.63 -27.54
C THR A 82 -28.74 43.24 -28.72
N ALA A 83 -29.35 42.95 -29.87
CA ALA A 83 -28.76 42.56 -31.15
C ALA A 83 -28.34 43.76 -32.04
N ILE A 84 -27.65 43.44 -33.15
CA ILE A 84 -27.74 43.93 -34.56
C ILE A 84 -26.40 43.51 -35.23
N GLU A 85 -26.34 42.43 -36.02
CA GLU A 85 -26.66 42.26 -37.47
C GLU A 85 -25.64 42.88 -38.46
N ASP A 86 -25.08 41.95 -39.26
CA ASP A 86 -24.76 41.97 -40.69
C ASP A 86 -23.45 42.54 -41.30
N GLU A 87 -23.04 41.79 -42.34
CA GLU A 87 -22.17 42.08 -43.50
C GLU A 87 -20.74 41.50 -43.55
N GLU A 88 -20.63 40.30 -44.15
CA GLU A 88 -19.59 39.95 -45.15
C GLU A 88 -19.95 40.63 -46.51
N PRO A 89 -19.03 40.89 -47.48
CA PRO A 89 -18.05 39.91 -48.00
C PRO A 89 -16.71 40.49 -48.53
N HIS A 90 -15.70 39.64 -48.78
CA HIS A 90 -14.87 39.65 -50.00
C HIS A 90 -13.79 38.54 -50.03
N ASN A 91 -14.15 37.43 -50.65
CA ASN A 91 -13.47 36.70 -51.73
C ASN A 91 -12.02 37.07 -52.10
N GLN A 92 -11.08 36.12 -52.02
CA GLN A 92 -10.27 35.69 -53.18
C GLN A 92 -9.53 34.35 -52.96
N SER A 93 -9.95 33.38 -53.79
CA SER A 93 -9.34 32.10 -54.16
C SER A 93 -7.83 32.15 -54.45
N SER A 94 -7.09 31.07 -54.13
CA SER A 94 -6.29 30.30 -55.10
C SER A 94 -5.50 29.14 -54.44
N GLY A 95 -5.50 27.97 -55.08
CA GLY A 95 -4.39 27.02 -55.00
C GLY A 95 -4.61 25.73 -54.20
N SER A 96 -5.33 24.79 -54.81
CA SER A 96 -5.14 23.36 -54.52
C SER A 96 -3.78 22.94 -55.05
N ASP A 97 -2.85 22.62 -54.15
CA ASP A 97 -1.56 21.99 -54.50
C ASP A 97 -1.54 20.53 -54.01
N GLU A 98 -1.66 19.61 -54.97
CA GLU A 98 -1.65 18.14 -54.83
C GLU A 98 -0.26 17.53 -54.55
N ASN A 99 0.67 18.28 -53.94
CA ASN A 99 2.05 17.84 -53.68
C ASN A 99 2.41 17.72 -52.18
N SER A 100 1.43 17.38 -51.33
CA SER A 100 1.71 16.95 -49.96
C SER A 100 1.87 15.43 -49.90
N PRO A 101 3.00 14.88 -49.38
CA PRO A 101 3.20 13.44 -49.35
C PRO A 101 2.26 12.82 -48.30
N LEU A 102 1.28 12.06 -48.77
CA LEU A 102 0.22 11.41 -47.99
C LEU A 102 0.67 10.21 -47.14
N LEU A 103 1.97 9.92 -47.06
CA LEU A 103 2.55 8.86 -46.24
C LEU A 103 3.93 9.32 -45.73
N HIS A 104 4.05 9.52 -44.41
CA HIS A 104 5.37 9.58 -43.78
C HIS A 104 6.05 8.21 -43.97
N SER A 105 7.08 8.16 -44.81
CA SER A 105 7.89 6.96 -44.96
C SER A 105 8.56 6.65 -43.63
N SER A 106 8.18 5.51 -43.06
CA SER A 106 8.92 4.84 -42.00
C SER A 106 10.35 4.58 -42.46
N LYS A 107 11.29 5.41 -42.00
CA LYS A 107 12.66 4.97 -41.77
C LYS A 107 12.72 4.55 -40.31
N SER A 108 12.65 3.24 -40.11
CA SER A 108 12.95 2.53 -38.87
C SER A 108 14.36 2.88 -38.40
N ASP A 109 14.50 3.97 -37.65
CA ASP A 109 15.63 4.21 -36.74
C ASP A 109 15.44 3.32 -35.49
N GLY A 110 15.68 2.01 -35.63
CA GLY A 110 15.64 1.04 -34.53
C GLY A 110 16.68 1.30 -33.42
N ASN A 111 17.48 2.37 -33.56
CA ASN A 111 18.46 2.81 -32.57
C ASN A 111 18.00 4.03 -31.74
N ARG A 112 16.96 4.77 -32.16
CA ARG A 112 16.45 5.95 -31.42
C ARG A 112 15.45 5.61 -30.32
N GLU A 113 14.68 4.53 -30.45
CA GLU A 113 13.72 4.12 -29.41
C GLU A 113 14.40 3.74 -28.08
N LYS A 114 15.58 3.13 -28.12
CA LYS A 114 16.34 2.74 -26.93
C LYS A 114 16.89 3.96 -26.17
N GLU A 115 17.37 4.99 -26.86
CA GLU A 115 17.82 6.23 -26.22
C GLU A 115 16.64 7.01 -25.60
N THR A 116 15.46 7.02 -26.25
CA THR A 116 14.28 7.72 -25.72
C THR A 116 13.61 7.02 -24.53
N TRP A 117 13.73 5.69 -24.41
CA TRP A 117 13.17 4.93 -23.28
C TRP A 117 13.92 5.22 -21.98
N PHE A 118 15.26 5.28 -22.02
CA PHE A 118 16.07 5.63 -20.85
C PHE A 118 15.99 7.13 -20.55
N ALA A 119 16.02 8.01 -21.56
CA ALA A 119 15.98 9.46 -21.36
C ALA A 119 14.63 9.99 -20.85
N SER A 120 13.50 9.35 -21.18
CA SER A 120 12.17 9.75 -20.67
C SER A 120 11.85 9.23 -19.27
N LYS A 121 12.46 8.12 -18.84
CA LYS A 121 12.27 7.55 -17.48
C LYS A 121 13.27 8.06 -16.45
N PHE A 122 14.42 8.56 -16.88
CA PHE A 122 15.40 9.22 -16.02
C PHE A 122 14.80 10.39 -15.21
N PRO A 123 14.02 11.34 -15.78
CA PRO A 123 13.41 12.41 -15.00
C PRO A 123 12.33 11.91 -14.04
N ILE A 124 11.64 10.82 -14.35
CA ILE A 124 10.62 10.21 -13.48
C ILE A 124 11.28 9.58 -12.24
N ALA A 125 12.31 8.76 -12.43
CA ALA A 125 13.04 8.14 -11.34
C ALA A 125 13.72 9.21 -10.46
N VAL A 126 14.34 10.21 -11.07
CA VAL A 126 14.94 11.34 -10.34
C VAL A 126 13.88 12.12 -9.57
N ALA A 127 12.71 12.40 -10.15
CA ALA A 127 11.62 13.10 -9.45
C ALA A 127 11.09 12.32 -8.24
N LEU A 128 10.99 10.99 -8.35
CA LEU A 128 10.60 10.12 -7.24
C LEU A 128 11.63 10.16 -6.10
N PHE A 129 12.91 9.92 -6.39
CA PHE A 129 13.97 9.95 -5.37
C PHE A 129 14.29 11.35 -4.85
N SER A 130 13.83 12.40 -5.54
CA SER A 130 14.01 13.78 -5.08
C SER A 130 13.03 14.17 -3.96
N SER A 131 11.92 13.45 -3.74
CA SER A 131 11.01 13.76 -2.64
C SER A 131 11.54 13.21 -1.31
N PRO A 132 11.89 14.07 -0.34
CA PRO A 132 12.41 13.64 0.94
C PRO A 132 11.37 12.90 1.79
N SER A 133 10.09 13.27 1.71
CA SER A 133 9.00 12.59 2.41
C SER A 133 8.75 11.20 1.83
N LEU A 134 8.78 11.05 0.49
CA LEU A 134 8.66 9.75 -0.15
C LEU A 134 9.81 8.81 0.25
N ASN A 135 11.05 9.29 0.28
CA ASN A 135 12.19 8.50 0.74
C ASN A 135 12.04 8.06 2.21
N ALA A 136 11.54 8.94 3.08
CA ALA A 136 11.26 8.60 4.48
C ALA A 136 10.18 7.51 4.60
N ALA A 137 9.11 7.59 3.80
CA ALA A 137 8.05 6.58 3.77
C ALA A 137 8.55 5.24 3.24
N VAL A 138 9.31 5.24 2.14
CA VAL A 138 9.92 4.03 1.57
C VAL A 138 10.83 3.34 2.59
N TYR A 139 11.72 4.10 3.24
CA TYR A 139 12.65 3.54 4.22
C TYR A 139 11.95 3.09 5.51
N GLY A 140 10.97 3.85 6.00
CA GLY A 140 10.20 3.47 7.18
C GLY A 140 9.32 2.24 6.93
N GLY A 141 8.68 2.15 5.76
CA GLY A 141 7.94 0.97 5.31
C GLY A 141 8.83 -0.25 5.15
N PHE A 142 10.04 -0.08 4.59
CA PHE A 142 11.06 -1.13 4.51
C PHE A 142 11.41 -1.65 5.90
N ASN A 143 11.77 -0.77 6.85
CA ASN A 143 12.11 -1.19 8.23
C ASN A 143 10.95 -1.89 8.92
N HIS A 144 9.74 -1.34 8.80
CA HIS A 144 8.52 -1.95 9.35
C HIS A 144 8.32 -3.37 8.84
N THR A 145 8.33 -3.55 7.52
CA THR A 145 8.06 -4.86 6.89
C THR A 145 9.19 -5.84 7.19
N MET A 146 10.44 -5.38 7.16
CA MET A 146 11.60 -6.20 7.54
C MET A 146 11.44 -6.74 8.97
N LEU A 147 11.04 -5.89 9.92
CA LEU A 147 10.84 -6.30 11.32
C LEU A 147 9.71 -7.31 11.48
N ILE A 148 8.54 -7.08 10.88
CA ILE A 148 7.42 -8.03 10.97
C ILE A 148 7.82 -9.40 10.44
N VAL A 149 8.36 -9.46 9.22
CA VAL A 149 8.67 -10.75 8.58
C VAL A 149 9.88 -11.42 9.26
N ALA A 150 10.81 -10.63 9.83
CA ALA A 150 11.84 -11.17 10.71
C ALA A 150 11.24 -11.87 11.94
N PHE A 151 10.27 -11.25 12.62
CA PHE A 151 9.57 -11.87 13.75
C PHE A 151 8.79 -13.12 13.33
N ASP A 152 8.10 -13.09 12.19
CA ASP A 152 7.40 -14.26 11.65
C ASP A 152 8.32 -15.48 11.52
N THR A 153 9.59 -15.24 11.22
CA THR A 153 10.61 -16.29 11.07
C THR A 153 11.16 -16.79 12.41
N ILE A 154 11.56 -15.88 13.30
CA ILE A 154 12.34 -16.24 14.49
C ILE A 154 11.49 -16.46 15.74
N LEU A 155 10.33 -15.81 15.84
CA LEU A 155 9.53 -15.82 17.07
C LEU A 155 8.98 -17.22 17.41
N PRO A 156 8.42 -17.99 16.44
CA PRO A 156 7.98 -19.36 16.72
C PRO A 156 9.13 -20.26 17.15
N LEU A 157 10.28 -20.12 16.50
CA LEU A 157 11.48 -20.89 16.82
C LEU A 157 11.98 -20.56 18.23
N PHE A 158 11.93 -19.29 18.62
CA PHE A 158 12.31 -18.84 19.94
C PHE A 158 11.41 -19.43 21.03
N VAL A 159 10.09 -19.28 20.92
CA VAL A 159 9.19 -19.79 21.98
C VAL A 159 9.20 -21.32 22.08
N MET A 160 9.41 -22.01 20.96
CA MET A 160 9.54 -23.47 20.95
C MET A 160 10.87 -23.94 21.55
N ARG A 161 12.01 -23.30 21.21
CA ARG A 161 13.34 -23.69 21.71
C ARG A 161 13.57 -23.27 23.16
N THR A 162 13.03 -22.12 23.59
CA THR A 162 13.30 -21.52 24.91
C THR A 162 12.25 -21.87 25.96
N PHE A 163 10.96 -21.85 25.61
CA PHE A 163 9.88 -22.11 26.57
C PHE A 163 9.22 -23.48 26.37
N HIS A 164 9.70 -24.28 25.40
CA HIS A 164 9.14 -25.59 25.06
C HIS A 164 7.63 -25.55 24.75
N TRP A 165 7.16 -24.43 24.20
CA TRP A 165 5.76 -24.26 23.83
C TRP A 165 5.36 -25.17 22.67
N LYS A 166 4.14 -25.70 22.74
CA LYS A 166 3.53 -26.45 21.63
C LYS A 166 3.17 -25.52 20.47
N ALA A 167 2.92 -26.10 19.29
CA ALA A 167 2.61 -25.35 18.07
C ALA A 167 1.39 -24.43 18.22
N THR A 168 0.35 -24.83 18.95
CA THR A 168 -0.82 -23.97 19.19
C THR A 168 -0.46 -22.70 19.96
N ALA A 169 0.32 -22.82 21.04
CA ALA A 169 0.77 -21.69 21.85
C ALA A 169 1.77 -20.81 21.07
N SER A 170 2.63 -21.43 20.28
CA SER A 170 3.53 -20.73 19.36
C SER A 170 2.80 -19.97 18.25
N GLY A 171 1.62 -20.41 17.81
CA GLY A 171 0.77 -19.65 16.90
C GLY A 171 0.08 -18.47 17.60
N LEU A 172 -0.32 -18.67 18.86
CA LEU A 172 -1.06 -17.67 19.63
C LEU A 172 -0.20 -16.43 19.97
N ILE A 173 1.12 -16.56 20.05
CA ILE A 173 2.02 -15.43 20.34
C ILE A 173 1.96 -14.31 19.28
N PHE A 174 1.62 -14.65 18.03
CA PHE A 174 1.40 -13.67 16.96
C PHE A 174 0.20 -12.76 17.23
N LEU A 175 -0.77 -13.25 18.00
CA LEU A 175 -1.88 -12.41 18.42
C LEU A 175 -1.39 -11.22 19.24
N ALA A 176 -0.33 -11.38 20.04
CA ALA A 176 0.24 -10.29 20.83
C ALA A 176 0.77 -9.16 19.93
N ILE A 177 1.47 -9.48 18.84
CA ILE A 177 2.00 -8.46 17.92
C ILE A 177 0.91 -7.87 17.01
N THR A 178 -0.13 -8.65 16.66
CA THR A 178 -1.16 -8.21 15.71
C THR A 178 -2.37 -7.54 16.36
N VAL A 179 -2.75 -7.87 17.60
CA VAL A 179 -3.90 -7.24 18.30
C VAL A 179 -3.85 -5.71 18.31
N PRO A 180 -2.70 -5.05 18.53
CA PRO A 180 -2.61 -3.60 18.46
C PRO A 180 -3.03 -3.00 17.11
N SER A 181 -3.04 -3.78 16.01
CA SER A 181 -3.50 -3.31 14.70
C SER A 181 -4.98 -2.95 14.65
N LEU A 182 -5.78 -3.40 15.62
CA LEU A 182 -7.17 -2.95 15.77
C LEU A 182 -7.27 -1.46 16.11
N LEU A 183 -6.19 -0.87 16.65
CA LEU A 183 -6.10 0.56 16.95
C LEU A 183 -5.61 1.38 15.75
N SER A 184 -5.34 0.76 14.59
CA SER A 184 -4.81 1.44 13.40
C SER A 184 -5.68 2.61 12.94
N THR A 185 -7.02 2.50 12.99
CA THR A 185 -7.92 3.62 12.66
C THR A 185 -7.73 4.80 13.60
N PHE A 186 -7.56 4.54 14.90
CA PHE A 186 -7.29 5.59 15.88
C PHE A 186 -5.92 6.24 15.66
N ILE A 187 -4.91 5.42 15.36
CA ILE A 187 -3.56 5.90 15.02
C ILE A 187 -3.58 6.74 13.75
N GLY A 188 -4.41 6.38 12.76
CA GLY A 188 -4.67 7.19 11.57
C GLY A 188 -5.24 8.56 11.91
N MET A 189 -6.30 8.62 12.72
CA MET A 189 -6.87 9.90 13.18
C MET A 189 -5.86 10.75 13.96
N LEU A 190 -5.00 10.11 14.75
CA LEU A 190 -3.94 10.78 15.49
C LEU A 190 -2.85 11.32 14.55
N SER A 191 -2.50 10.55 13.53
CA SER A 191 -1.59 10.95 12.46
C SER A 191 -2.12 12.15 11.68
N ASP A 192 -3.41 12.18 11.36
CA ASP A 192 -4.02 13.29 10.62
C ASP A 192 -3.95 14.60 11.42
N ARG A 193 -3.97 14.52 12.77
CA ARG A 193 -3.89 15.69 13.65
C ARG A 193 -2.45 16.17 13.91
N TYR A 194 -1.53 15.25 14.20
CA TYR A 194 -0.16 15.58 14.62
C TYR A 194 0.87 15.49 13.47
N GLY A 195 0.42 15.05 12.29
CA GLY A 195 1.26 14.78 11.14
C GLY A 195 1.89 13.39 11.20
N ALA A 196 2.11 12.82 10.02
CA ALA A 196 2.64 11.46 9.90
C ALA A 196 4.06 11.31 10.45
N ARG A 197 4.84 12.39 10.39
CA ARG A 197 6.22 12.44 10.90
C ARG A 197 6.32 12.16 12.40
N ILE A 198 5.60 12.93 13.22
CA ILE A 198 5.72 12.86 14.68
C ILE A 198 5.23 11.48 15.16
N THR A 199 4.13 11.04 14.56
CA THR A 199 3.52 9.73 14.81
C THR A 199 4.47 8.58 14.48
N SER A 200 5.16 8.65 13.32
CA SER A 200 6.15 7.63 12.92
C SER A 200 7.39 7.62 13.81
N LEU A 201 7.91 8.80 14.17
CA LEU A 201 9.05 8.91 15.10
C LEU A 201 8.72 8.36 16.48
N PHE A 202 7.50 8.60 16.97
CA PHE A 202 7.02 7.99 18.20
C PHE A 202 7.00 6.46 18.10
N GLY A 203 6.51 5.91 16.98
CA GLY A 203 6.57 4.48 16.71
C GLY A 203 7.99 3.91 16.81
N PHE A 204 8.95 4.52 16.12
CA PHE A 204 10.36 4.11 16.19
C PHE A 204 10.96 4.25 17.60
N ALA A 205 10.61 5.33 18.32
CA ALA A 205 11.06 5.58 19.69
C ALA A 205 10.50 4.56 20.69
N VAL A 206 9.35 3.94 20.41
CA VAL A 206 8.76 2.87 21.22
C VAL A 206 9.33 1.50 20.82
N VAL A 207 9.40 1.20 19.52
CA VAL A 207 9.85 -0.12 19.03
C VAL A 207 11.32 -0.38 19.38
N THR A 208 12.20 0.60 19.22
CA THR A 208 13.65 0.43 19.45
C THR A 208 13.99 -0.03 20.87
N PRO A 209 13.55 0.65 21.95
CA PRO A 209 13.81 0.18 23.31
C PRO A 209 13.03 -1.10 23.63
N ALA A 210 11.83 -1.29 23.10
CA ALA A 210 11.07 -2.53 23.31
C ALA A 210 11.82 -3.75 22.73
N LEU A 211 12.44 -3.61 21.55
CA LEU A 211 13.30 -4.65 20.95
C LEU A 211 14.55 -4.92 21.78
N GLY A 212 15.19 -3.87 22.30
CA GLY A 212 16.36 -4.01 23.18
C GLY A 212 16.01 -4.77 24.47
N LEU A 213 14.87 -4.43 25.09
CA LEU A 213 14.38 -5.08 26.30
C LEU A 213 13.91 -6.53 26.05
N LEU A 214 13.44 -6.83 24.84
CA LEU A 214 13.08 -8.19 24.43
C LEU A 214 14.26 -9.16 24.55
N GLY A 215 15.48 -8.66 24.39
CA GLY A 215 16.70 -9.44 24.56
C GLY A 215 16.93 -9.95 25.98
N LEU A 216 16.26 -9.37 26.99
CA LEU A 216 16.31 -9.82 28.39
C LEU A 216 15.44 -11.06 28.64
N CYS A 217 14.51 -11.37 27.74
CA CYS A 217 13.68 -12.56 27.84
C CYS A 217 14.49 -13.79 27.37
N LYS A 218 15.18 -14.46 28.29
CA LYS A 218 16.01 -15.64 27.97
C LYS A 218 15.64 -16.89 28.76
N ASP A 219 15.18 -16.72 30.00
CA ASP A 219 14.97 -17.84 30.91
C ASP A 219 13.56 -18.42 30.78
N ASP A 220 13.42 -19.74 30.92
CA ASP A 220 12.13 -20.44 31.00
C ASP A 220 11.41 -20.15 32.33
N SER A 221 10.94 -18.91 32.45
CA SER A 221 10.19 -18.41 33.58
C SER A 221 8.89 -17.79 33.10
N ILE A 222 7.83 -17.95 33.89
CA ILE A 222 6.53 -17.30 33.66
C ILE A 222 6.71 -15.77 33.54
N ARG A 223 7.67 -15.19 34.27
CA ARG A 223 7.99 -13.75 34.17
C ARG A 223 8.49 -13.39 32.78
N SER A 224 9.42 -14.16 32.23
CA SER A 224 9.98 -13.95 30.88
C SER A 224 8.91 -14.11 29.81
N GLN A 225 8.03 -15.10 29.96
CA GLN A 225 6.90 -15.32 29.05
C GLN A 225 5.92 -14.13 29.07
N ALA A 226 5.58 -13.61 30.25
CA ALA A 226 4.72 -12.44 30.37
C ALA A 226 5.37 -11.17 29.79
N LEU A 227 6.66 -10.94 30.08
CA LEU A 227 7.42 -9.82 29.52
C LEU A 227 7.50 -9.89 28.00
N LEU A 228 7.69 -11.10 27.43
CA LEU A 228 7.67 -11.31 25.98
C LEU A 228 6.36 -10.81 25.38
N VAL A 229 5.21 -11.23 25.92
CA VAL A 229 3.89 -10.83 25.41
C VAL A 229 3.68 -9.31 25.51
N VAL A 230 4.05 -8.70 26.64
CA VAL A 230 3.93 -7.25 26.84
C VAL A 230 4.78 -6.47 25.84
N PHE A 231 6.05 -6.84 25.68
CA PHE A 231 6.94 -6.16 24.73
C PHE A 231 6.54 -6.42 23.28
N LEU A 232 6.08 -7.61 22.91
CA LEU A 232 5.53 -7.88 21.58
C LEU A 232 4.31 -7.02 21.27
N THR A 233 3.42 -6.86 22.25
CA THR A 233 2.24 -5.99 22.12
C THR A 233 2.67 -4.54 21.94
N LEU A 234 3.68 -4.09 22.69
CA LEU A 234 4.24 -2.75 22.56
C LEU A 234 4.93 -2.53 21.20
N ILE A 235 5.68 -3.53 20.71
CA ILE A 235 6.29 -3.54 19.38
C ILE A 235 5.20 -3.47 18.31
N GLY A 236 4.17 -4.31 18.41
CA GLY A 236 3.03 -4.32 17.50
C GLY A 236 2.34 -2.95 17.44
N LEU A 237 2.12 -2.33 18.60
CA LEU A 237 1.56 -0.98 18.66
C LEU A 237 2.48 0.03 17.96
N GLY A 238 3.77 0.06 18.30
CA GLY A 238 4.73 0.97 17.70
C GLY A 238 4.90 0.79 16.18
N LEU A 239 4.83 -0.45 15.68
CA LEU A 239 4.84 -0.75 14.24
C LEU A 239 3.62 -0.16 13.52
N ASN A 240 2.44 -0.15 14.15
CA ASN A 240 1.26 0.52 13.59
C ASN A 240 1.45 2.04 13.51
N PHE A 241 2.11 2.63 14.49
CA PHE A 241 2.51 4.05 14.47
C PHE A 241 3.53 4.37 13.38
N ILE A 242 4.25 3.39 12.84
CA ILE A 242 5.19 3.57 11.72
C ILE A 242 4.45 3.43 10.38
N LEU A 243 3.79 2.29 10.11
CA LEU A 243 3.29 2.03 8.77
C LEU A 243 2.05 2.87 8.42
N THR A 244 1.10 3.02 9.35
CA THR A 244 -0.18 3.69 9.07
C THR A 244 0.02 5.13 8.59
N PRO A 245 0.83 5.96 9.29
CA PRO A 245 1.07 7.32 8.85
C PRO A 245 1.88 7.41 7.56
N LEU A 246 2.92 6.59 7.41
CA LEU A 246 3.78 6.60 6.23
C LEU A 246 3.03 6.17 4.97
N ALA A 247 2.11 5.21 5.08
CA ALA A 247 1.25 4.80 3.97
C ALA A 247 0.33 5.96 3.51
N ALA A 248 -0.18 6.77 4.44
CA ALA A 248 -0.95 7.97 4.09
C ALA A 248 -0.08 9.01 3.38
N ASP A 249 1.13 9.27 3.90
CA ASP A 249 2.09 10.20 3.29
C ASP A 249 2.45 9.84 1.83
N VAL A 250 2.55 8.54 1.52
CA VAL A 250 2.80 8.06 0.14
C VAL A 250 1.72 8.55 -0.83
N PHE A 251 0.45 8.56 -0.42
CA PHE A 251 -0.65 9.04 -1.26
C PHE A 251 -0.60 10.56 -1.45
N PHE A 252 -0.37 11.32 -0.38
CA PHE A 252 -0.22 12.78 -0.47
C PHE A 252 0.98 13.20 -1.33
N GLU A 253 2.09 12.49 -1.24
CA GLU A 253 3.26 12.76 -2.08
C GLU A 253 3.02 12.40 -3.54
N ALA A 254 2.31 11.30 -3.83
CA ALA A 254 1.91 10.98 -5.20
C ALA A 254 1.09 12.11 -5.85
N GLU A 255 0.17 12.71 -5.11
CA GLU A 255 -0.62 13.85 -5.58
C GLU A 255 0.24 15.09 -5.81
N LYS A 256 1.13 15.44 -4.86
CA LYS A 256 2.05 16.57 -4.98
C LYS A 256 3.00 16.43 -6.17
N LEU A 257 3.54 15.23 -6.42
CA LEU A 257 4.42 14.98 -7.57
C LEU A 257 3.67 15.14 -8.89
N SER A 258 2.43 14.66 -8.94
CA SER A 258 1.55 14.81 -10.10
C SER A 258 1.25 16.27 -10.40
N ALA A 259 0.96 17.07 -9.36
CA ALA A 259 0.66 18.50 -9.48
C ALA A 259 1.89 19.34 -9.90
N ARG A 260 3.09 19.00 -9.41
CA ARG A 260 4.32 19.73 -9.76
C ARG A 260 4.81 19.45 -11.18
N ASN A 261 4.59 18.25 -11.69
CA ASN A 261 5.02 17.87 -13.04
C ASN A 261 3.89 17.21 -13.85
N PRO A 262 2.82 17.94 -14.21
CA PRO A 262 1.68 17.37 -14.93
C PRO A 262 2.08 16.76 -16.29
N SER A 263 3.07 17.35 -16.95
CA SER A 263 3.60 16.90 -18.25
C SER A 263 4.37 15.59 -18.17
N LEU A 264 4.92 15.22 -17.00
CA LEU A 264 5.74 14.02 -16.81
C LEU A 264 4.93 12.78 -16.44
N PHE A 265 3.83 12.96 -15.70
CA PHE A 265 3.04 11.85 -15.17
C PHE A 265 1.70 11.63 -15.90
N GLY A 266 1.27 12.59 -16.73
CA GLY A 266 0.06 12.49 -17.53
C GLY A 266 -1.23 12.43 -16.70
N VAL A 267 -2.34 12.08 -17.36
CA VAL A 267 -3.71 12.12 -16.78
C VAL A 267 -3.89 11.15 -15.61
N MET A 268 -3.10 10.07 -15.56
CA MET A 268 -3.17 9.05 -14.49
C MET A 268 -2.31 9.40 -13.26
N GLY A 269 -1.48 10.46 -13.35
CA GLY A 269 -0.62 10.91 -12.26
C GLY A 269 0.52 9.95 -11.87
N ALA A 270 1.30 10.35 -10.87
CA ALA A 270 2.46 9.64 -10.34
C ALA A 270 2.10 8.46 -9.42
N PHE A 271 0.81 8.21 -9.19
CA PHE A 271 0.31 7.29 -8.16
C PHE A 271 0.82 5.86 -8.33
N ALA A 272 0.69 5.29 -9.54
CA ALA A 272 1.14 3.94 -9.81
C ALA A 272 2.65 3.77 -9.57
N GLN A 273 3.44 4.78 -9.90
CA GLN A 273 4.88 4.75 -9.77
C GLN A 273 5.32 4.86 -8.32
N VAL A 274 4.77 5.83 -7.58
CA VAL A 274 5.00 6.00 -6.14
C VAL A 274 4.59 4.75 -5.36
N TYR A 275 3.40 4.21 -5.65
CA TYR A 275 2.89 2.99 -5.02
C TYR A 275 3.75 1.76 -5.36
N SER A 276 4.22 1.65 -6.61
CA SER A 276 5.11 0.56 -7.02
C SER A 276 6.47 0.63 -6.33
N LEU A 277 7.03 1.83 -6.14
CA LEU A 277 8.30 2.02 -5.43
C LEU A 277 8.15 1.62 -3.95
N PHE A 278 7.07 2.06 -3.31
CA PHE A 278 6.78 1.72 -1.93
C PHE A 278 6.63 0.20 -1.74
N ASN A 279 5.77 -0.46 -2.53
CA ASN A 279 5.59 -1.91 -2.45
C ASN A 279 6.83 -2.70 -2.88
N GLY A 280 7.61 -2.19 -3.83
CA GLY A 280 8.89 -2.78 -4.22
C GLY A 280 9.86 -2.82 -3.04
N ALA A 281 9.91 -1.75 -2.24
CA ALA A 281 10.70 -1.74 -1.01
C ALA A 281 10.15 -2.70 0.05
N LEU A 282 8.82 -2.80 0.21
CA LEU A 282 8.22 -3.77 1.13
C LEU A 282 8.56 -5.22 0.72
N GLY A 283 8.47 -5.53 -0.58
CA GLY A 283 8.84 -6.83 -1.12
C GLY A 283 10.32 -7.16 -0.90
N LEU A 284 11.22 -6.19 -1.09
CA LEU A 284 12.63 -6.36 -0.77
C LEU A 284 12.84 -6.62 0.73
N ALA A 285 12.13 -5.90 1.60
CA ALA A 285 12.17 -6.11 3.03
C ALA A 285 11.70 -7.51 3.44
N SER A 286 10.69 -8.08 2.77
CA SER A 286 10.21 -9.45 3.00
C SER A 286 11.25 -10.52 2.63
N ILE A 287 12.21 -10.22 1.76
CA ILE A 287 13.33 -11.12 1.45
C ILE A 287 14.44 -10.95 2.50
N VAL A 288 14.80 -9.70 2.80
CA VAL A 288 15.91 -9.38 3.71
C VAL A 288 15.60 -9.77 5.16
N GLY A 289 14.36 -9.55 5.63
CA GLY A 289 13.95 -9.79 7.02
C GLY A 289 14.20 -11.23 7.48
N PRO A 290 13.57 -12.25 6.86
CA PRO A 290 13.80 -13.66 7.19
C PRO A 290 15.25 -14.10 6.99
N GLY A 291 15.89 -13.68 5.90
CA GLY A 291 17.26 -14.06 5.60
C GLY A 291 18.23 -13.57 6.67
N LEU A 292 18.12 -12.32 7.09
CA LEU A 292 18.94 -11.75 8.14
C LEU A 292 18.61 -12.35 9.50
N ALA A 293 17.33 -12.37 9.88
CA ALA A 293 16.90 -12.80 11.21
C ALA A 293 17.12 -14.29 11.44
N GLY A 294 16.79 -15.14 10.46
CA GLY A 294 16.98 -16.58 10.53
C GLY A 294 18.44 -16.98 10.64
N THR A 295 19.30 -16.45 9.75
CA THR A 295 20.74 -16.77 9.79
C THR A 295 21.41 -16.28 11.06
N LEU A 296 20.99 -15.12 11.58
CA LEU A 296 21.51 -14.55 12.81
C LEU A 296 21.04 -15.34 14.04
N TYR A 297 19.77 -15.77 14.06
CA TYR A 297 19.22 -16.58 15.14
C TYR A 297 19.81 -17.99 15.19
N ASP A 298 20.17 -18.58 14.05
CA ASP A 298 20.83 -19.88 14.02
C ASP A 298 22.30 -19.82 14.45
N LYS A 299 22.99 -18.71 14.19
CA LYS A 299 24.42 -18.54 14.53
C LYS A 299 24.68 -17.85 15.86
N SER A 300 23.68 -17.16 16.41
CA SER A 300 23.83 -16.30 17.58
C SER A 300 22.71 -16.53 18.60
N ASN A 301 22.77 -15.79 19.70
CA ASN A 301 21.75 -15.85 20.73
C ASN A 301 20.55 -14.94 20.39
N TRP A 302 19.41 -15.21 21.03
CA TRP A 302 18.21 -14.37 20.95
C TRP A 302 18.52 -12.89 21.18
N GLN A 303 19.24 -12.58 22.26
CA GLN A 303 19.58 -11.21 22.64
C GLN A 303 20.37 -10.45 21.55
N THR A 304 21.33 -11.11 20.91
CA THR A 304 22.11 -10.51 19.82
C THR A 304 21.25 -10.28 18.58
N THR A 305 20.35 -11.23 18.29
CA THR A 305 19.42 -11.13 17.16
C THR A 305 18.49 -9.94 17.32
N VAL A 306 17.78 -9.85 18.43
CA VAL A 306 16.85 -8.74 18.70
C VAL A 306 17.57 -7.42 18.95
N GLY A 307 18.78 -7.44 19.52
CA GLY A 307 19.62 -6.25 19.68
C GLY A 307 20.09 -5.66 18.35
N LEU A 308 20.44 -6.51 17.38
CA LEU A 308 20.79 -6.05 16.02
C LEU A 308 19.55 -5.53 15.28
N LEU A 309 18.39 -6.17 15.41
CA LEU A 309 17.13 -5.66 14.88
C LEU A 309 16.76 -4.31 15.54
N ALA A 310 16.99 -4.15 16.84
CA ALA A 310 16.83 -2.88 17.55
C ALA A 310 17.77 -1.81 16.99
N GLY A 311 19.03 -2.14 16.74
CA GLY A 311 20.01 -1.24 16.12
C GLY A 311 19.57 -0.78 14.73
N LEU A 312 19.10 -1.70 13.87
CA LEU A 312 18.57 -1.37 12.55
C LEU A 312 17.32 -0.49 12.64
N CYS A 313 16.42 -0.78 13.56
CA CYS A 313 15.25 0.05 13.84
C CYS A 313 15.63 1.45 14.34
N GLY A 314 16.66 1.56 15.18
CA GLY A 314 17.20 2.83 15.66
C GLY A 314 17.82 3.67 14.54
N LEU A 315 18.58 3.05 13.63
CA LEU A 315 19.06 3.67 12.39
C LEU A 315 17.87 4.11 11.51
N GLY A 316 16.85 3.26 11.44
CA GLY A 316 15.48 3.53 11.00
C GLY A 316 15.01 4.94 11.34
N SER A 317 14.95 5.19 12.65
CA SER A 317 14.51 6.44 13.26
C SER A 317 15.32 7.65 12.80
N LEU A 318 16.66 7.54 12.76
CA LEU A 318 17.55 8.64 12.39
C LEU A 318 17.38 9.07 10.94
N VAL A 319 17.21 8.09 10.04
CA VAL A 319 16.98 8.36 8.61
C VAL A 319 15.63 9.04 8.43
N VAL A 320 14.56 8.50 9.01
CA VAL A 320 13.22 9.12 8.94
C VAL A 320 13.25 10.54 9.53
N TRP A 321 13.95 10.74 10.65
CA TRP A 321 14.10 12.05 11.26
C TRP A 321 14.82 13.06 10.35
N LYS A 322 15.93 12.63 9.71
CA LYS A 322 16.76 13.45 8.82
C LYS A 322 16.04 13.79 7.52
N TYR A 323 15.46 12.81 6.83
CA TYR A 323 14.76 13.04 5.56
C TYR A 323 13.52 13.90 5.76
N THR A 324 12.85 13.80 6.90
CA THR A 324 11.70 14.65 7.20
C THR A 324 12.09 16.02 7.78
N GLY A 325 13.39 16.30 7.96
CA GLY A 325 13.96 17.50 8.59
C GLY A 325 13.80 18.83 7.87
N SER A 326 13.29 18.85 6.63
CA SER A 326 13.01 20.12 5.94
C SER A 326 11.72 20.73 6.45
N MET A 327 11.81 21.53 7.52
CA MET A 327 10.74 22.45 7.89
C MET A 327 10.53 23.44 6.76
N LYS A 328 9.51 23.23 5.91
CA LYS A 328 8.88 24.38 5.27
C LYS A 328 8.08 25.10 6.35
N LYS A 329 8.73 26.09 6.98
CA LYS A 329 8.03 27.26 7.53
C LYS A 329 7.12 27.78 6.43
N GLY A 330 5.82 27.85 6.71
CA GLY A 330 4.83 28.28 5.75
C GLY A 330 3.43 28.28 6.35
N MET A 331 3.26 29.04 7.43
CA MET A 331 2.08 29.86 7.67
C MET A 331 2.55 31.31 7.60
#